data_AF-A0A958SS05-F1
#
_entry.id   AF-A0A958SS05-F1
#
_cell.length_a   1.000
_cell.length_b   1.000
_cell.length_c   1.000
_cell.angle_alpha   90.00
_cell.angle_beta   90.00
_cell.angle_gamma   90.00
#
_symmetry.space_group_name_H-M   'P 1'
#
loop_
_entity.id
_entity.type
_entity.pdbx_description
1 polymer ?
#
loop_
_entity_poly.entity_id
_entity_poly.type
_entity_poly.pdbx_seq_one_letter_code
_entity_poly.pdbx_strand_id
1 'polypeptide(L)'
;EILSNLDKSLDRVEAELVVPPLGFRGPQGRILMATVKGDVHDIGKNIVSVVLGCNNYEIIDLGVMVPPERIIETAIKEKVDVIGLSGLITPSLDEMVYVSQAMEEKGFEIPLMIGGATTSRAHSAVKIAPNYSNTVVHVNDASRAVTVVGNLLQQDSRVYKEQIREEYEKFREQFLGRSKQKEYLSLEEARKNKFKINWDKTEIVKPNQLGIQVFEDIDLSALERYIDWTPFFRSWDLHGKYPEILTDKVVGNQASELFNDAQNLLQKVFKENLLKAKAIFGLFPANTVNEDDIEVVAEECLHERCQEVSHKDPDSIQPDISNASLSTHHAKHDLASQESTKHQFITLRQQLKKRDGIPNLALADFIAPKASGKQDYIGCFCVSAGFGTETLAKQFEAHHDDYNSIMIKALADRLAEALAEQLHEQVRQKYWGYASEEKLSNEELIAESYKGIRPAPGYPACPDHLEKKTIWELLDVEKNIGVKLTESLAMWPAASVSGYYFGNKEAKYFGLGKLTEDQLKDYANRRGISENDARKWLSPNLTEV
;
A
#
# COMPACT_ATOMS: atom_id res chain seq x y z
N GLU A 1 -53.06 12.83 44.90
CA GLU A 1 -51.90 12.14 45.50
C GLU A 1 -51.03 11.41 44.50
N ILE A 2 -51.56 10.50 43.66
CA ILE A 2 -50.74 9.75 42.68
C ILE A 2 -50.10 10.68 41.63
N LEU A 3 -50.85 11.65 41.10
CA LEU A 3 -50.33 12.64 40.14
C LEU A 3 -49.29 13.59 40.76
N SER A 4 -49.51 14.06 42.00
CA SER A 4 -48.54 14.92 42.69
C SER A 4 -47.26 14.19 43.09
N ASN A 5 -47.32 12.86 43.24
CA ASN A 5 -46.14 12.02 43.46
C ASN A 5 -45.40 11.74 42.15
N LEU A 6 -46.09 11.75 41.00
CA LEU A 6 -45.47 11.65 39.69
C LEU A 6 -44.68 12.93 39.36
N ASP A 7 -45.27 14.11 39.58
CA ASP A 7 -44.59 15.39 39.32
C ASP A 7 -43.34 15.56 40.20
N LYS A 8 -43.43 15.21 41.49
CA LYS A 8 -42.26 15.23 42.39
C LYS A 8 -41.18 14.21 42.01
N SER A 9 -41.56 13.12 41.36
CA SER A 9 -40.61 12.12 40.86
C SER A 9 -39.98 12.58 39.55
N LEU A 10 -40.74 13.26 38.69
CA LEU A 10 -40.26 13.90 37.47
C LEU A 10 -39.29 15.03 37.79
N ASP A 11 -39.62 15.92 38.74
CA ASP A 11 -38.75 17.01 39.20
C ASP A 11 -37.42 16.49 39.78
N ARG A 12 -37.47 15.33 40.46
CA ARG A 12 -36.27 14.65 40.98
C ARG A 12 -35.42 14.06 39.87
N VAL A 13 -36.05 13.44 38.87
CA VAL A 13 -35.37 12.86 37.71
C VAL A 13 -34.80 13.98 36.83
N GLU A 14 -35.52 15.09 36.63
CA GLU A 14 -35.00 16.27 35.95
C GLU A 14 -33.84 16.90 36.71
N ALA A 15 -33.92 17.01 38.05
CA ALA A 15 -32.81 17.52 38.87
C ALA A 15 -31.58 16.59 38.88
N GLU A 16 -31.75 15.27 38.76
CA GLU A 16 -30.67 14.30 38.59
C GLU A 16 -30.12 14.24 37.15
N LEU A 17 -30.93 14.64 36.16
CA LEU A 17 -30.55 14.76 34.74
C LEU A 17 -29.94 16.13 34.38
N VAL A 18 -29.98 17.12 35.28
CA VAL A 18 -29.12 18.30 35.17
C VAL A 18 -27.69 17.85 35.46
N VAL A 19 -27.04 17.34 34.41
CA VAL A 19 -25.58 17.33 34.32
C VAL A 19 -25.18 18.78 34.58
N PRO A 20 -24.39 19.08 35.64
CA PRO A 20 -23.87 20.44 35.81
C PRO A 20 -23.25 20.83 34.47
N PRO A 21 -23.44 22.06 33.98
CA PRO A 21 -22.80 22.45 32.73
C PRO A 21 -21.33 22.12 32.91
N LEU A 22 -20.84 21.13 32.16
CA LEU A 22 -19.43 20.89 31.98
C LEU A 22 -18.96 22.26 31.52
N GLY A 23 -18.39 23.03 32.45
CA GLY A 23 -17.95 24.39 32.17
C GLY A 23 -17.14 24.24 30.90
N PHE A 24 -17.56 24.95 29.84
CA PHE A 24 -17.04 24.77 28.50
C PHE A 24 -15.55 25.12 28.55
N ARG A 25 -14.74 24.14 28.95
CA ARG A 25 -13.30 24.21 28.89
C ARG A 25 -13.06 24.12 27.40
N GLY A 26 -12.50 25.19 26.85
CA GLY A 26 -12.02 25.18 25.47
C GLY A 26 -11.16 23.93 25.21
N PRO A 27 -10.95 23.57 23.94
CA PRO A 27 -10.23 22.36 23.57
C PRO A 27 -8.89 22.27 24.33
N GLN A 28 -8.50 21.06 24.73
CA GLN A 28 -7.25 20.83 25.47
C GLN A 28 -6.00 21.20 24.65
N GLY A 29 -6.16 21.25 23.32
CA GLY A 29 -5.20 21.73 22.35
C GLY A 29 -5.73 21.53 20.94
N ARG A 30 -5.10 22.19 19.97
CA ARG A 30 -5.36 22.08 18.54
C ARG A 30 -4.29 21.24 17.87
N ILE A 31 -4.70 20.25 17.08
CA ILE A 31 -3.80 19.32 16.41
C ILE A 31 -4.08 19.38 14.91
N LEU A 32 -3.05 19.71 14.14
CA LEU A 32 -3.11 19.61 12.69
C LEU A 32 -2.71 18.20 12.27
N MET A 33 -3.54 17.53 11.48
CA MET A 33 -3.25 16.21 10.93
C MET A 33 -3.17 16.29 9.40
N ALA A 34 -2.14 15.68 8.81
CA ALA A 34 -1.98 15.63 7.35
C ALA A 34 -1.36 14.31 6.90
N THR A 35 -1.91 13.72 5.83
CA THR A 35 -1.15 12.74 5.05
C THR A 35 -0.25 13.49 4.08
N VAL A 36 1.04 13.18 4.13
CA VAL A 36 2.08 13.97 3.43
C VAL A 36 1.94 13.94 1.91
N LYS A 37 2.64 14.87 1.26
CA LYS A 37 2.61 15.09 -0.18
C LYS A 37 2.78 13.79 -0.99
N GLY A 38 1.94 13.64 -2.00
CA GLY A 38 1.93 12.48 -2.90
C GLY A 38 1.44 11.16 -2.30
N ASP A 39 1.11 11.08 -1.01
CA ASP A 39 0.47 9.92 -0.40
C ASP A 39 -1.04 10.13 -0.25
N VAL A 40 -1.82 9.08 -0.48
CA VAL A 40 -3.29 9.13 -0.57
C VAL A 40 -4.00 8.37 0.56
N HIS A 41 -3.26 7.66 1.41
CA HIS A 41 -3.85 6.77 2.40
C HIS A 41 -4.05 7.49 3.74
N ASP A 42 -5.25 7.39 4.30
CA ASP A 42 -5.65 8.15 5.48
C ASP A 42 -6.41 7.36 6.56
N ILE A 43 -6.71 6.07 6.38
CA ILE A 43 -7.44 5.24 7.36
C ILE A 43 -6.85 5.40 8.77
N GLY A 44 -5.54 5.14 8.92
CA GLY A 44 -4.86 5.27 10.22
C GLY A 44 -4.87 6.70 10.77
N LYS A 45 -4.73 7.71 9.91
CA LYS A 45 -4.82 9.13 10.29
C LYS A 45 -6.21 9.49 10.81
N ASN A 46 -7.27 9.01 10.14
CA ASN A 46 -8.64 9.27 10.55
C ASN A 46 -8.93 8.61 11.91
N ILE A 47 -8.46 7.38 12.15
CA ILE A 47 -8.59 6.72 13.45
C ILE A 47 -7.89 7.54 14.56
N VAL A 48 -6.65 7.98 14.32
CA VAL A 48 -5.92 8.83 15.28
C VAL A 48 -6.69 10.14 15.54
N SER A 49 -7.25 10.75 14.50
CA SER A 49 -8.01 11.99 14.59
C SER A 49 -9.28 11.82 15.44
N VAL A 50 -10.06 10.77 15.22
CA VAL A 50 -11.25 10.44 16.01
C VAL A 50 -10.87 10.20 17.47
N VAL A 51 -9.84 9.38 17.72
CA VAL A 51 -9.38 9.05 19.07
C VAL A 51 -8.92 10.30 19.83
N LEU A 52 -8.20 11.22 19.19
CA LEU A 52 -7.81 12.50 19.78
C LEU A 52 -9.03 13.41 20.00
N GLY A 53 -9.97 13.48 19.05
CA GLY A 53 -11.22 14.21 19.20
C GLY A 53 -12.06 13.75 20.40
N CYS A 54 -12.15 12.43 20.63
CA CYS A 54 -12.78 11.84 21.81
C CYS A 54 -12.13 12.28 23.15
N ASN A 55 -10.88 12.77 23.10
CA ASN A 55 -10.14 13.28 24.26
C ASN A 55 -10.16 14.82 24.35
N ASN A 56 -11.15 15.48 23.72
CA ASN A 56 -11.38 16.93 23.76
C ASN A 56 -10.24 17.77 23.13
N TYR A 57 -9.54 17.20 22.14
CA TYR A 57 -8.64 17.95 21.25
C TYR A 57 -9.41 18.44 20.01
N GLU A 58 -9.10 19.64 19.53
CA GLU A 58 -9.62 20.16 18.27
C GLU A 58 -8.72 19.68 17.12
N ILE A 59 -9.31 18.98 16.14
CA ILE A 59 -8.55 18.40 15.02
C ILE A 59 -8.77 19.21 13.75
N ILE A 60 -7.66 19.60 13.12
CA ILE A 60 -7.63 20.25 11.81
C ILE A 60 -7.02 19.24 10.83
N ASP A 61 -7.87 18.48 10.16
CA ASP A 61 -7.44 17.49 9.16
C ASP A 61 -7.32 18.16 7.78
N LEU A 62 -6.10 18.21 7.24
CA LEU A 62 -5.84 18.77 5.91
C LEU A 62 -6.11 17.80 4.76
N GLY A 63 -6.42 16.54 5.09
CA GLY A 63 -6.64 15.46 4.13
C GLY A 63 -5.33 14.79 3.68
N VAL A 64 -5.27 14.47 2.39
CA VAL A 64 -4.19 13.70 1.77
C VAL A 64 -3.44 14.49 0.71
N MET A 65 -2.25 14.02 0.32
CA MET A 65 -1.35 14.67 -0.62
C MET A 65 -1.04 16.13 -0.24
N VAL A 66 -0.86 16.41 1.05
CA VAL A 66 -0.74 17.78 1.53
C VAL A 66 0.72 18.26 1.43
N PRO A 67 1.01 19.34 0.68
CA PRO A 67 2.37 19.85 0.54
C PRO A 67 2.85 20.53 1.83
N PRO A 68 4.17 20.52 2.12
CA PRO A 68 4.74 21.13 3.32
C PRO A 68 4.31 22.58 3.54
N GLU A 69 4.25 23.38 2.46
CA GLU A 69 3.89 24.79 2.52
C GLU A 69 2.48 24.97 3.10
N ARG A 70 1.51 24.16 2.65
CA ARG A 70 0.12 24.22 3.15
C ARG A 70 0.02 23.77 4.60
N ILE A 71 0.81 22.77 5.02
CA ILE A 71 0.88 22.31 6.41
C ILE A 71 1.35 23.46 7.31
N ILE A 72 2.47 24.09 6.94
CA ILE A 72 3.07 25.21 7.66
C ILE A 72 2.13 26.42 7.71
N GLU A 73 1.57 26.83 6.56
CA GLU A 73 0.65 27.97 6.48
C GLU A 73 -0.59 27.77 7.34
N THR A 74 -1.19 26.58 7.29
CA THR A 74 -2.37 26.27 8.11
C THR A 74 -2.02 26.21 9.59
N ALA A 75 -0.88 25.61 9.95
CA ALA A 75 -0.44 25.54 11.33
C ALA A 75 -0.28 26.93 11.97
N ILE A 76 0.28 27.88 11.22
CA ILE A 76 0.40 29.29 11.66
C ILE A 76 -0.99 29.94 11.76
N LYS A 77 -1.81 29.81 10.70
CA LYS A 77 -3.13 30.44 10.61
C LYS A 77 -4.06 30.00 11.74
N GLU A 78 -4.11 28.69 11.98
CA GLU A 78 -5.02 28.09 12.95
C GLU A 78 -4.41 28.00 14.36
N LYS A 79 -3.14 28.40 14.52
CA LYS A 79 -2.39 28.41 15.79
C LYS A 79 -2.45 27.06 16.50
N VAL A 80 -1.98 26.03 15.79
CA VAL A 80 -2.04 24.66 16.28
C VAL A 80 -0.93 24.40 17.29
N ASP A 81 -1.18 23.50 18.23
CA ASP A 81 -0.27 23.16 19.32
C ASP A 81 0.61 21.94 18.99
N VAL A 82 0.18 21.09 18.05
CA VAL A 82 0.91 19.91 17.54
C VAL A 82 0.64 19.74 16.05
N ILE A 83 1.66 19.31 15.28
CA ILE A 83 1.50 18.82 13.90
C ILE A 83 1.70 17.31 13.88
N GLY A 84 0.77 16.56 13.30
CA GLY A 84 0.84 15.12 13.05
C GLY A 84 0.91 14.80 11.56
N LEU A 85 1.93 14.03 11.16
CA LEU A 85 2.14 13.57 9.79
C LEU A 85 1.89 12.06 9.66
N SER A 86 1.22 11.69 8.58
CA SER A 86 0.92 10.30 8.22
C SER A 86 1.54 9.94 6.85
N GLY A 87 2.06 8.71 6.72
CA GLY A 87 2.56 8.16 5.46
C GLY A 87 2.49 6.62 5.40
N LEU A 88 2.09 6.09 4.24
CA LEU A 88 2.00 4.66 3.95
C LEU A 88 3.13 4.17 3.06
N ILE A 89 3.61 4.96 2.09
CA ILE A 89 4.64 4.54 1.14
C ILE A 89 6.03 5.09 1.52
N THR A 90 7.09 4.50 0.97
CA THR A 90 8.46 4.88 1.36
C THR A 90 8.87 6.31 0.95
N PRO A 91 8.42 6.87 -0.20
CA PRO A 91 8.66 8.28 -0.54
C PRO A 91 8.08 9.27 0.48
N SER A 92 7.05 8.88 1.22
CA SER A 92 6.42 9.70 2.25
C SER A 92 7.39 10.04 3.40
N LEU A 93 8.41 9.20 3.62
CA LEU A 93 9.43 9.45 4.65
C LEU A 93 10.28 10.69 4.33
N ASP A 94 10.64 10.90 3.07
CA ASP A 94 11.40 12.08 2.64
C ASP A 94 10.55 13.36 2.79
N GLU A 95 9.26 13.27 2.48
CA GLU A 95 8.33 14.40 2.68
C GLU A 95 8.21 14.79 4.17
N MET A 96 8.26 13.83 5.09
CA MET A 96 8.31 14.11 6.53
C MET A 96 9.61 14.82 6.94
N VAL A 97 10.74 14.48 6.31
CA VAL A 97 12.01 15.20 6.50
C VAL A 97 11.89 16.65 6.01
N TYR A 98 11.29 16.88 4.84
CA TYR A 98 11.07 18.25 4.33
C TYR A 98 10.17 19.08 5.22
N VAL A 99 9.09 18.50 5.77
CA VAL A 99 8.25 19.21 6.73
C VAL A 99 9.05 19.56 7.99
N SER A 100 9.86 18.63 8.50
CA SER A 100 10.73 18.88 9.65
C SER A 100 11.73 20.03 9.40
N GLN A 101 12.33 20.09 8.22
CA GLN A 101 13.22 21.18 7.80
C GLN A 101 12.46 22.51 7.67
N ALA A 102 11.29 22.49 7.03
CA ALA A 102 10.45 23.68 6.86
C ALA A 102 9.97 24.25 8.20
N MET A 103 9.67 23.39 9.18
CA MET A 103 9.34 23.82 10.55
C MET A 103 10.51 24.54 11.22
N GLU A 104 11.74 24.02 11.07
CA GLU A 104 12.96 24.66 11.60
C GLU A 104 13.20 26.02 10.92
N GLU A 105 13.15 26.09 9.59
CA GLU A 105 13.34 27.32 8.82
C GLU A 105 12.35 28.43 9.20
N LYS A 106 11.14 28.04 9.58
CA LYS A 106 10.08 28.96 10.01
C LYS A 106 10.08 29.24 11.50
N GLY A 107 11.01 28.66 12.26
CA GLY A 107 11.16 28.89 13.70
C GLY A 107 9.97 28.37 14.51
N PHE A 108 9.38 27.24 14.12
CA PHE A 108 8.33 26.60 14.91
C PHE A 108 8.90 26.09 16.24
N GLU A 109 8.08 26.15 17.30
CA GLU A 109 8.41 25.60 18.62
C GLU A 109 7.49 24.45 19.04
N ILE A 110 6.47 24.16 18.23
CA ILE A 110 5.47 23.12 18.53
C ILE A 110 5.99 21.72 18.19
N PRO A 111 5.54 20.67 18.89
CA PRO A 111 5.96 19.30 18.61
C PRO A 111 5.49 18.78 17.25
N LEU A 112 6.31 17.90 16.65
CA LEU A 112 6.01 17.16 15.43
C LEU A 112 5.81 15.68 15.75
N MET A 113 4.62 15.15 15.46
CA MET A 113 4.28 13.74 15.57
C MET A 113 4.40 13.06 14.20
N ILE A 114 5.04 11.89 14.18
CA ILE A 114 5.25 11.07 12.98
C ILE A 114 4.55 9.72 13.17
N GLY A 115 3.74 9.31 12.20
CA GLY A 115 3.09 8.00 12.18
C GLY A 115 2.79 7.51 10.75
N GLY A 116 2.26 6.29 10.66
CA GLY A 116 1.94 5.62 9.40
C GLY A 116 2.71 4.30 9.22
N ALA A 117 2.39 3.53 8.18
CA ALA A 117 2.89 2.16 8.04
C ALA A 117 4.39 2.08 7.74
N THR A 118 4.94 3.06 7.02
CA THR A 118 6.37 3.10 6.68
C THR A 118 7.23 3.79 7.74
N THR A 119 6.62 4.46 8.71
CA THR A 119 7.35 5.17 9.75
C THR A 119 7.87 4.20 10.81
N SER A 120 8.97 4.60 11.46
CA SER A 120 9.50 3.85 12.60
C SER A 120 10.25 4.78 13.53
N ARG A 121 10.33 4.41 14.81
CA ARG A 121 11.17 5.11 15.79
C ARG A 121 12.61 5.28 15.29
N ALA A 122 13.15 4.26 14.63
CA ALA A 122 14.51 4.29 14.10
C ALA A 122 14.67 5.35 13.00
N HIS A 123 13.78 5.36 12.01
CA HIS A 123 13.83 6.35 10.94
C HIS A 123 13.59 7.77 11.49
N SER A 124 12.59 7.97 12.35
CA SER A 124 12.30 9.27 12.94
C SER A 124 13.48 9.82 13.74
N ALA A 125 14.17 9.00 14.54
CA ALA A 125 15.33 9.43 15.33
C ALA A 125 16.58 9.73 14.48
N VAL A 126 16.80 8.98 13.39
CA VAL A 126 18.02 9.07 12.58
C VAL A 126 17.90 10.08 11.44
N LYS A 127 16.71 10.26 10.87
CA LYS A 127 16.51 11.02 9.62
C LYS A 127 15.58 12.22 9.74
N ILE A 128 14.57 12.20 10.60
CA ILE A 128 13.60 13.30 10.72
C ILE A 128 14.04 14.26 11.84
N ALA A 129 14.09 13.78 13.08
CA ALA A 129 14.39 14.56 14.28
C ALA A 129 15.65 15.43 14.20
N PRO A 130 16.76 15.02 13.54
CA PRO A 130 17.94 15.87 13.42
C PRO A 130 17.74 17.19 12.66
N ASN A 131 16.64 17.33 11.91
CA ASN A 131 16.36 18.53 11.10
C ASN A 131 15.46 19.54 11.81
N TYR A 132 15.05 19.28 13.05
CA TYR A 132 14.19 20.17 13.82
C TYR A 132 14.66 20.22 15.27
N SER A 133 14.93 21.42 15.76
CA SER A 133 15.50 21.67 17.10
C SER A 133 14.53 21.33 18.24
N ASN A 134 13.23 21.30 17.95
CA ASN A 134 12.16 20.97 18.89
C ASN A 134 11.73 19.49 18.80
N THR A 135 10.75 19.10 19.62
CA THR A 135 10.42 17.69 19.81
C THR A 135 9.79 17.05 18.57
N VAL A 136 10.47 16.03 18.04
CA VAL A 136 9.91 15.08 17.07
C VAL A 136 9.66 13.76 17.78
N VAL A 137 8.47 13.17 17.61
CA VAL A 137 8.12 11.89 18.22
C VAL A 137 7.39 10.97 17.24
N HIS A 138 7.89 9.75 17.12
CA HIS A 138 7.20 8.65 16.45
C HIS A 138 6.12 8.06 17.35
N VAL A 139 4.92 7.89 16.82
CA VAL A 139 3.79 7.26 17.51
C VAL A 139 3.32 6.04 16.72
N ASN A 140 3.30 4.89 17.37
CA ASN A 140 3.06 3.60 16.71
C ASN A 140 1.58 3.37 16.36
N ASP A 141 0.66 3.87 17.17
CA ASP A 141 -0.76 3.55 17.12
C ASP A 141 -1.61 4.67 17.75
N ALA A 142 -2.92 4.64 17.48
CA ALA A 142 -3.85 5.66 17.93
C ALA A 142 -4.01 5.71 19.46
N SER A 143 -3.94 4.55 20.13
CA SER A 143 -4.06 4.48 21.60
C SER A 143 -2.93 5.25 22.30
N ARG A 144 -1.70 5.15 21.77
CA ARG A 144 -0.54 5.88 22.28
C ARG A 144 -0.59 7.37 21.95
N ALA A 145 -1.23 7.75 20.84
CA ALA A 145 -1.31 9.15 20.41
C ALA A 145 -1.91 10.03 21.50
N VAL A 146 -2.98 9.59 22.18
CA VAL A 146 -3.63 10.33 23.27
C VAL A 146 -2.65 10.62 24.41
N THR A 147 -1.91 9.60 24.85
CA THR A 147 -0.97 9.72 25.96
C THR A 147 0.19 10.64 25.59
N VAL A 148 0.72 10.48 24.37
CA VAL A 148 1.83 11.30 23.86
C VAL A 148 1.41 12.77 23.77
N VAL A 149 0.29 13.07 23.12
CA VAL A 149 -0.23 14.45 23.00
C VAL A 149 -0.49 15.06 24.38
N GLY A 150 -1.15 14.30 25.27
CA GLY A 150 -1.43 14.77 26.62
C GLY A 150 -0.16 15.17 27.38
N ASN A 151 0.91 14.38 27.27
CA ASN A 151 2.19 14.70 27.90
C ASN A 151 2.93 15.85 27.20
N LEU A 152 2.78 16.00 25.87
CA LEU A 152 3.38 17.10 25.10
C LEU A 152 2.75 18.46 25.40
N LEU A 153 1.47 18.48 25.79
CA LEU A 153 0.69 19.71 26.01
C LEU A 153 0.50 20.08 27.49
N GLN A 154 0.93 19.23 28.43
CA GLN A 154 0.91 19.57 29.86
C GLN A 154 1.81 20.78 30.19
N GLN A 155 1.48 21.50 31.28
CA GLN A 155 2.21 22.69 31.72
C GLN A 155 3.70 22.42 31.98
N ASP A 156 4.05 21.25 32.54
CA ASP A 156 5.43 20.84 32.81
C ASP A 156 6.00 19.91 31.72
N SER A 157 5.50 20.01 30.49
CA SER A 157 5.91 19.14 29.35
C SER A 157 7.38 19.27 28.95
N ARG A 158 8.10 20.29 29.44
CA ARG A 158 9.52 20.51 29.13
C ARG A 158 10.39 19.28 29.45
N VAL A 159 10.19 18.67 30.61
CA VAL A 159 10.96 17.48 31.03
C VAL A 159 10.68 16.31 30.09
N TYR A 160 9.41 16.09 29.72
CA TYR A 160 9.04 15.02 28.79
C TYR A 160 9.62 15.24 27.38
N LYS A 161 9.57 16.48 26.88
CA LYS A 161 10.16 16.89 25.60
C LYS A 161 11.68 16.72 25.60
N GLU A 162 12.35 17.09 26.68
CA GLU A 162 13.80 16.88 26.87
C GLU A 162 14.15 15.38 26.89
N GLN A 163 13.39 14.56 27.62
CA GLN A 163 13.56 13.11 27.67
C GLN A 163 13.45 12.46 26.28
N ILE A 164 12.44 12.81 25.49
CA ILE A 164 12.29 12.27 24.12
C ILE A 164 13.52 12.62 23.27
N ARG A 165 13.99 13.87 23.32
CA ARG A 165 15.16 14.31 22.54
C ARG A 165 16.41 13.56 22.96
N GLU A 166 16.68 13.45 24.26
CA GLU A 166 17.81 12.67 24.77
C GLU A 166 17.72 11.19 24.38
N GLU A 167 16.53 10.59 24.44
CA GLU A 167 16.32 9.22 24.01
C GLU A 167 16.63 9.03 22.53
N TYR A 168 16.24 9.99 21.69
CA TYR A 168 16.46 9.93 20.24
C TYR A 168 17.93 10.13 19.91
N GLU A 169 18.61 11.05 20.59
CA GLU A 169 20.04 11.28 20.46
C GLU A 169 20.84 10.03 20.88
N LYS A 170 20.57 9.48 22.06
CA LYS A 170 21.18 8.22 22.54
C LYS A 170 20.89 7.07 21.58
N PHE A 171 19.66 6.95 21.08
CA PHE A 171 19.30 5.92 20.12
C PHE A 171 20.08 6.09 18.81
N ARG A 172 20.17 7.31 18.28
CA ARG A 172 20.88 7.63 17.04
C ARG A 172 22.37 7.33 17.17
N GLU A 173 23.02 7.76 18.25
CA GLU A 173 24.43 7.43 18.53
C GLU A 173 24.66 5.92 18.58
N GLN A 174 23.80 5.20 19.30
CA GLN A 174 23.87 3.74 19.34
C GLN A 174 23.61 3.10 17.98
N PHE A 175 22.66 3.61 17.20
CA PHE A 175 22.32 3.08 15.89
C PHE A 175 23.49 3.24 14.92
N LEU A 176 24.07 4.43 14.86
CA LEU A 176 25.25 4.74 14.04
C LEU A 176 26.49 3.96 14.53
N GLY A 177 26.64 3.75 15.85
CA GLY A 177 27.70 2.93 16.44
C GLY A 177 27.50 1.41 16.30
N ARG A 178 26.27 0.93 16.12
CA ARG A 178 25.89 -0.49 15.92
C ARG A 178 26.13 -0.98 14.51
N SER A 179 26.63 -0.14 13.61
CA SER A 179 27.21 -0.51 12.32
C SER A 179 28.48 -1.35 12.49
N LYS A 180 28.47 -2.39 13.35
CA LYS A 180 29.35 -3.55 13.24
C LYS A 180 29.28 -3.98 11.78
N GLN A 181 30.41 -3.81 11.09
CA GLN A 181 30.62 -3.94 9.65
C GLN A 181 29.78 -5.08 9.06
N LYS A 182 28.57 -4.78 8.60
CA LYS A 182 27.90 -5.64 7.64
C LYS A 182 28.77 -5.58 6.40
N GLU A 183 29.32 -6.70 6.02
CA GLU A 183 30.12 -6.80 4.81
C GLU A 183 29.16 -6.86 3.62
N TYR A 184 29.32 -5.94 2.69
CA TYR A 184 28.57 -5.91 1.45
C TYR A 184 29.50 -6.32 0.31
N LEU A 185 28.98 -7.13 -0.61
CA LEU A 185 29.65 -7.49 -1.85
C LEU A 185 29.54 -6.33 -2.84
N SER A 186 30.54 -6.17 -3.71
CA SER A 186 30.36 -5.37 -4.91
C SER A 186 29.21 -5.95 -5.76
N LEU A 187 28.60 -5.11 -6.60
CA LEU A 187 27.53 -5.53 -7.50
C LEU A 187 27.98 -6.69 -8.41
N GLU A 188 29.22 -6.64 -8.89
CA GLU A 188 29.78 -7.70 -9.73
C GLU A 188 29.89 -9.03 -8.97
N GLU A 189 30.35 -9.02 -7.72
CA GLU A 189 30.40 -10.21 -6.87
C GLU A 189 29.01 -10.74 -6.53
N ALA A 190 28.06 -9.84 -6.23
CA ALA A 190 26.67 -10.22 -5.98
C ALA A 190 26.04 -10.88 -7.23
N ARG A 191 26.28 -10.34 -8.44
CA ARG A 191 25.86 -10.94 -9.72
C ARG A 191 26.48 -12.31 -9.96
N LYS A 192 27.77 -12.49 -9.62
CA LYS A 192 28.43 -13.82 -9.68
C LYS A 192 27.79 -14.84 -8.74
N ASN A 193 27.32 -14.38 -7.56
CA ASN A 193 26.61 -15.19 -6.57
C ASN A 193 25.08 -15.21 -6.76
N LYS A 194 24.57 -14.94 -7.96
CA LYS A 194 23.13 -14.97 -8.25
C LYS A 194 22.51 -16.36 -8.06
N PHE A 195 21.19 -16.40 -7.91
CA PHE A 195 20.47 -17.66 -7.90
C PHE A 195 20.53 -18.33 -9.28
N LYS A 196 20.85 -19.63 -9.31
CA LYS A 196 21.06 -20.38 -10.54
C LYS A 196 20.00 -21.45 -10.69
N ILE A 197 19.07 -21.21 -11.62
CA ILE A 197 18.08 -22.18 -12.04
C ILE A 197 18.68 -23.07 -13.14
N ASN A 198 18.47 -24.39 -13.04
CA ASN A 198 18.84 -25.31 -14.11
C ASN A 198 17.78 -25.24 -15.21
N TRP A 199 17.94 -24.27 -16.12
CA TRP A 199 16.98 -24.01 -17.20
C TRP A 199 16.75 -25.22 -18.12
N ASP A 200 17.71 -26.13 -18.26
CA ASP A 200 17.55 -27.37 -19.06
C ASP A 200 16.54 -28.34 -18.45
N LYS A 201 16.36 -28.31 -17.13
CA LYS A 201 15.41 -29.15 -16.39
C LYS A 201 14.16 -28.40 -15.94
N THR A 202 14.13 -27.08 -16.10
CA THR A 202 12.97 -26.25 -15.78
C THR A 202 11.98 -26.28 -16.93
N GLU A 203 10.74 -26.63 -16.62
CA GLU A 203 9.62 -26.49 -17.53
C GLU A 203 9.13 -25.03 -17.51
N ILE A 204 9.19 -24.38 -18.67
CA ILE A 204 8.63 -23.06 -18.89
C ILE A 204 7.29 -23.24 -19.59
N VAL A 205 6.22 -22.81 -18.93
CA VAL A 205 4.87 -22.88 -19.47
C VAL A 205 4.56 -21.58 -20.21
N LYS A 206 4.27 -21.69 -21.51
CA LYS A 206 3.77 -20.57 -22.30
C LYS A 206 2.35 -20.20 -21.83
N PRO A 207 2.07 -18.91 -21.58
CA PRO A 207 0.71 -18.45 -21.32
C PRO A 207 -0.27 -18.90 -22.39
N ASN A 208 -1.44 -19.38 -21.96
CA ASN A 208 -2.56 -19.70 -22.86
C ASN A 208 -3.02 -18.45 -23.63
N GLN A 209 -2.97 -17.28 -23.00
CA GLN A 209 -3.35 -16.00 -23.59
C GLN A 209 -2.27 -14.95 -23.31
N LEU A 210 -1.61 -14.48 -24.37
CA LEU A 210 -0.65 -13.37 -24.32
C LEU A 210 -1.36 -12.03 -24.57
N GLY A 211 -0.66 -10.94 -24.29
CA GLY A 211 -1.14 -9.58 -24.47
C GLY A 211 -1.95 -9.08 -23.27
N ILE A 212 -2.64 -7.96 -23.45
CA ILE A 212 -3.36 -7.23 -22.39
C ILE A 212 -4.82 -7.69 -22.34
N GLN A 213 -5.35 -7.81 -21.12
CA GLN A 213 -6.75 -8.11 -20.83
C GLN A 213 -7.28 -7.06 -19.84
N VAL A 214 -8.47 -6.52 -20.13
CA VAL A 214 -9.12 -5.47 -19.36
C VAL A 214 -10.51 -5.93 -18.91
N PHE A 215 -10.84 -5.66 -17.65
CA PHE A 215 -12.16 -5.89 -17.07
C PHE A 215 -12.63 -4.61 -16.38
N GLU A 216 -13.72 -4.03 -16.88
CA GLU A 216 -14.22 -2.73 -16.39
C GLU A 216 -15.42 -2.83 -15.44
N ASP A 217 -16.13 -3.96 -15.47
CA ASP A 217 -17.34 -4.19 -14.68
C ASP A 217 -17.24 -5.55 -13.98
N ILE A 218 -16.52 -5.60 -12.86
CA ILE A 218 -16.35 -6.83 -12.07
C ILE A 218 -17.45 -6.92 -11.00
N ASP A 219 -18.09 -8.09 -10.92
CA ASP A 219 -19.04 -8.39 -9.84
C ASP A 219 -18.30 -8.49 -8.50
N LEU A 220 -18.48 -7.47 -7.66
CA LEU A 220 -17.86 -7.37 -6.35
C LEU A 220 -18.29 -8.50 -5.39
N SER A 221 -19.49 -9.07 -5.56
CA SER A 221 -19.97 -10.13 -4.67
C SER A 221 -19.14 -11.42 -4.79
N ALA A 222 -18.56 -11.68 -5.96
CA ALA A 222 -17.66 -12.81 -6.18
C ALA A 222 -16.34 -12.68 -5.39
N LEU A 223 -15.98 -11.46 -4.96
CA LEU A 223 -14.76 -11.20 -4.20
C LEU A 223 -14.88 -11.57 -2.73
N GLU A 224 -16.09 -11.72 -2.20
CA GLU A 224 -16.32 -11.97 -0.78
C GLU A 224 -15.55 -13.20 -0.26
N ARG A 225 -15.46 -14.26 -1.08
CA ARG A 225 -14.74 -15.49 -0.74
C ARG A 225 -13.22 -15.35 -0.67
N TYR A 226 -12.65 -14.28 -1.24
CA TYR A 226 -11.21 -14.02 -1.31
C TYR A 226 -10.74 -13.01 -0.25
N ILE A 227 -11.65 -12.46 0.56
CA ILE A 227 -11.29 -11.47 1.56
C ILE A 227 -10.46 -12.13 2.68
N ASP A 228 -9.23 -11.65 2.88
CA ASP A 228 -8.53 -11.81 4.15
C ASP A 228 -9.01 -10.73 5.12
N TRP A 229 -9.81 -11.15 6.11
CA TRP A 229 -10.35 -10.29 7.17
C TRP A 229 -9.33 -9.97 8.25
N THR A 230 -8.19 -10.67 8.32
CA THR A 230 -7.20 -10.45 9.38
C THR A 230 -6.65 -9.01 9.36
N PRO A 231 -6.26 -8.43 8.20
CA PRO A 231 -5.82 -7.04 8.17
C PRO A 231 -6.95 -6.03 8.34
N PHE A 232 -8.21 -6.40 8.09
CA PHE A 232 -9.36 -5.56 8.43
C PHE A 232 -9.42 -5.32 9.95
N PHE A 233 -9.38 -6.38 10.77
CA PHE A 233 -9.36 -6.22 12.24
C PHE A 233 -8.13 -5.45 12.74
N ARG A 234 -6.96 -5.71 12.16
CA ARG A 234 -5.74 -4.96 12.49
C ARG A 234 -5.87 -3.47 12.21
N SER A 235 -6.58 -3.08 11.15
CA SER A 235 -6.83 -1.67 10.83
C SER A 235 -7.68 -0.98 11.91
N TRP A 236 -8.51 -1.75 12.62
CA TRP A 236 -9.31 -1.30 13.76
C TRP A 236 -8.64 -1.56 15.13
N ASP A 237 -7.32 -1.78 15.14
CA ASP A 237 -6.52 -2.04 16.35
C ASP A 237 -6.99 -3.30 17.14
N LEU A 238 -7.62 -4.25 16.45
CA LEU A 238 -8.02 -5.54 17.00
C LEU A 238 -7.02 -6.63 16.57
N HIS A 239 -6.21 -7.08 17.53
CA HIS A 239 -5.17 -8.08 17.29
C HIS A 239 -5.69 -9.51 17.44
N GLY A 240 -5.66 -10.25 16.34
CA GLY A 240 -6.03 -11.66 16.27
C GLY A 240 -6.07 -12.12 14.82
N LYS A 241 -6.23 -13.43 14.59
CA LYS A 241 -6.43 -14.00 13.25
C LYS A 241 -7.91 -14.29 13.03
N TYR A 242 -8.44 -13.97 11.86
CA TYR A 242 -9.79 -14.40 11.50
C TYR A 242 -9.80 -15.90 11.12
N PRO A 243 -10.83 -16.69 11.47
CA PRO A 243 -12.03 -16.32 12.24
C PRO A 243 -11.87 -16.43 13.77
N GLU A 244 -10.73 -16.91 14.26
CA GLU A 244 -10.48 -17.16 15.69
C GLU A 244 -10.76 -15.93 16.58
N ILE A 245 -10.41 -14.73 16.10
CA ILE A 245 -10.61 -13.45 16.77
C ILE A 245 -12.07 -13.21 17.18
N LEU A 246 -13.05 -13.73 16.44
CA LEU A 246 -14.48 -13.54 16.74
C LEU A 246 -14.91 -14.20 18.05
N THR A 247 -14.18 -15.21 18.49
CA THR A 247 -14.45 -15.96 19.73
C THR A 247 -13.38 -15.73 20.80
N ASP A 248 -12.51 -14.74 20.58
CA ASP A 248 -11.49 -14.37 21.55
C ASP A 248 -12.12 -13.92 22.88
N LYS A 249 -11.47 -14.26 23.99
CA LYS A 249 -12.00 -14.03 25.34
C LYS A 249 -11.99 -12.55 25.76
N VAL A 250 -11.14 -11.73 25.14
CA VAL A 250 -10.94 -10.32 25.49
C VAL A 250 -11.63 -9.43 24.48
N VAL A 251 -11.43 -9.69 23.18
CA VAL A 251 -11.91 -8.80 22.10
C VAL A 251 -12.99 -9.41 21.22
N GLY A 252 -13.40 -10.67 21.45
CA GLY A 252 -14.29 -11.40 20.54
C GLY A 252 -15.66 -10.78 20.35
N ASN A 253 -16.23 -10.18 21.41
CA ASN A 253 -17.50 -9.47 21.31
C ASN A 253 -17.41 -8.27 20.37
N GLN A 254 -16.42 -7.39 20.59
CA GLN A 254 -16.20 -6.20 19.76
C GLN A 254 -15.81 -6.58 18.33
N ALA A 255 -14.98 -7.61 18.16
CA ALA A 255 -14.63 -8.13 16.83
C ALA A 255 -15.86 -8.65 16.08
N SER A 256 -16.77 -9.36 16.78
CA SER A 256 -18.01 -9.86 16.18
C SER A 256 -18.97 -8.73 15.80
N GLU A 257 -19.13 -7.72 16.65
CA GLU A 257 -19.95 -6.53 16.35
C GLU A 257 -19.41 -5.77 15.13
N LEU A 258 -18.11 -5.45 15.13
CA LEU A 258 -17.44 -4.79 14.01
C LEU A 258 -17.57 -5.60 12.71
N PHE A 259 -17.40 -6.92 12.79
CA PHE A 259 -17.55 -7.81 11.64
C PHE A 259 -18.98 -7.79 11.09
N ASN A 260 -19.99 -7.82 11.96
CA ASN A 260 -21.39 -7.75 11.53
C ASN A 260 -21.71 -6.41 10.85
N ASP A 261 -21.20 -5.29 11.36
CA ASP A 261 -21.37 -3.97 10.74
C ASP A 261 -20.68 -3.90 9.37
N ALA A 262 -19.45 -4.40 9.29
CA ALA A 262 -18.71 -4.53 8.03
C ALA A 262 -19.49 -5.36 7.01
N GLN A 263 -20.03 -6.51 7.42
CA GLN A 263 -20.84 -7.37 6.58
C GLN A 263 -22.11 -6.65 6.10
N ASN A 264 -22.82 -5.94 6.98
CA ASN A 264 -24.01 -5.18 6.61
C ASN A 264 -23.72 -4.09 5.57
N LEU A 265 -22.64 -3.31 5.77
CA LEU A 265 -22.24 -2.29 4.81
C LEU A 265 -21.74 -2.92 3.49
N LEU A 266 -21.00 -4.02 3.56
CA LEU A 266 -20.50 -4.74 2.39
C LEU A 266 -21.67 -5.29 1.53
N GLN A 267 -22.67 -5.89 2.16
CA GLN A 267 -23.87 -6.38 1.45
C GLN A 267 -24.65 -5.21 0.80
N LYS A 268 -24.69 -4.05 1.44
CA LYS A 268 -25.25 -2.83 0.83
C LYS A 268 -24.43 -2.40 -0.39
N VAL A 269 -23.09 -2.38 -0.28
CA VAL A 269 -22.19 -2.06 -1.40
C VAL A 269 -22.46 -2.96 -2.60
N PHE A 270 -22.61 -4.26 -2.39
CA PHE A 270 -22.92 -5.23 -3.46
C PHE A 270 -24.31 -5.00 -4.05
N LYS A 271 -25.34 -4.89 -3.22
CA LYS A 271 -26.73 -4.77 -3.68
C LYS A 271 -26.98 -3.48 -4.47
N GLU A 272 -26.38 -2.38 -4.04
CA GLU A 272 -26.59 -1.04 -4.62
C GLU A 272 -25.49 -0.65 -5.62
N ASN A 273 -24.49 -1.51 -5.86
CA ASN A 273 -23.31 -1.23 -6.71
C ASN A 273 -22.63 0.10 -6.36
N LEU A 274 -22.41 0.33 -5.06
CA LEU A 274 -21.88 1.61 -4.56
C LEU A 274 -20.40 1.83 -4.91
N LEU A 275 -19.67 0.73 -5.10
CA LEU A 275 -18.27 0.73 -5.53
C LEU A 275 -18.16 0.04 -6.89
N LYS A 276 -17.12 0.39 -7.66
CA LYS A 276 -16.79 -0.31 -8.91
C LYS A 276 -15.40 -0.93 -8.83
N ALA A 277 -15.31 -2.17 -9.29
CA ALA A 277 -14.04 -2.88 -9.45
C ALA A 277 -13.62 -2.96 -10.91
N LYS A 278 -12.35 -2.68 -11.15
CA LYS A 278 -11.69 -2.77 -12.46
C LYS A 278 -10.37 -3.50 -12.32
N ALA A 279 -10.01 -4.25 -13.36
CA ALA A 279 -8.74 -4.97 -13.42
C ALA A 279 -8.14 -4.87 -14.83
N ILE A 280 -6.82 -4.79 -14.88
CA ILE A 280 -6.05 -4.95 -16.10
C ILE A 280 -4.85 -5.82 -15.79
N PHE A 281 -4.54 -6.75 -16.68
CA PHE A 281 -3.28 -7.48 -16.64
C PHE A 281 -2.77 -7.75 -18.04
N GLY A 282 -1.50 -8.11 -18.14
CA GLY A 282 -0.97 -8.62 -19.39
C GLY A 282 0.10 -9.67 -19.15
N LEU A 283 0.20 -10.62 -20.08
CA LEU A 283 1.20 -11.69 -20.10
C LEU A 283 2.04 -11.58 -21.36
N PHE A 284 3.36 -11.58 -21.21
CA PHE A 284 4.27 -11.20 -22.27
C PHE A 284 5.47 -12.15 -22.37
N PRO A 285 5.97 -12.42 -23.59
CA PRO A 285 7.30 -12.98 -23.77
C PRO A 285 8.34 -12.09 -23.08
N ALA A 286 9.20 -12.70 -22.26
CA ALA A 286 10.22 -11.99 -21.53
C ALA A 286 11.48 -12.83 -21.31
N ASN A 287 12.61 -12.16 -21.15
CA ASN A 287 13.87 -12.79 -20.81
C ASN A 287 14.74 -11.85 -19.98
N THR A 288 15.57 -12.45 -19.13
CA THR A 288 16.56 -11.68 -18.37
C THR A 288 17.68 -11.20 -19.29
N VAL A 289 18.00 -9.92 -19.19
CA VAL A 289 19.08 -9.20 -19.90
C VAL A 289 19.89 -8.39 -18.89
N ASN A 290 21.11 -7.98 -19.27
CA ASN A 290 22.00 -7.16 -18.43
C ASN A 290 22.19 -7.70 -16.99
N GLU A 291 22.15 -9.03 -16.83
CA GLU A 291 22.18 -9.77 -15.56
C GLU A 291 20.96 -9.60 -14.63
N ASP A 292 20.42 -8.39 -14.49
CA ASP A 292 19.41 -8.04 -13.48
C ASP A 292 18.11 -7.44 -14.04
N ASP A 293 17.97 -7.27 -15.35
CA ASP A 293 16.78 -6.67 -15.96
C ASP A 293 15.95 -7.71 -16.68
N ILE A 294 14.67 -7.42 -16.87
CA ILE A 294 13.74 -8.27 -17.60
C ILE A 294 13.28 -7.49 -18.84
N GLU A 295 13.76 -7.91 -20.02
CA GLU A 295 13.28 -7.40 -21.32
C GLU A 295 11.91 -8.03 -21.58
N VAL A 296 10.93 -7.20 -21.90
CA VAL A 296 9.55 -7.59 -22.21
C VAL A 296 9.25 -7.18 -23.64
N VAL A 297 8.72 -8.11 -24.43
CA VAL A 297 8.31 -7.85 -25.81
C VAL A 297 6.78 -7.79 -25.83
N ALA A 298 6.24 -6.62 -26.10
CA ALA A 298 4.82 -6.42 -26.31
C ALA A 298 4.54 -6.30 -27.82
N GLU A 299 3.51 -7.00 -28.29
CA GLU A 299 3.01 -6.79 -29.65
C GLU A 299 1.98 -5.64 -29.60
N GLU A 300 2.21 -4.56 -30.36
CA GLU A 300 1.21 -3.51 -30.48
C GLU A 300 0.03 -4.02 -31.31
N CYS A 301 -1.15 -4.02 -30.71
CA CYS A 301 -2.39 -4.11 -31.48
C CYS A 301 -2.80 -2.69 -31.88
N LEU A 302 -2.47 -2.29 -33.12
CA LEU A 302 -2.83 -0.99 -33.69
C LEU A 302 -4.34 -0.76 -33.57
N HIS A 303 -4.70 0.29 -32.84
CA HIS A 303 -6.00 0.53 -32.20
C HIS A 303 -7.18 0.86 -33.14
N GLU A 304 -7.06 0.76 -34.47
CA GLU A 304 -8.07 1.31 -35.40
C GLU A 304 -8.93 0.29 -36.15
N ARG A 305 -8.87 -1.02 -35.85
CA ARG A 305 -9.68 -2.02 -36.58
C ARG A 305 -10.38 -3.09 -35.74
N CYS A 306 -10.40 -2.96 -34.41
CA CYS A 306 -11.08 -3.91 -33.53
C CYS A 306 -12.59 -3.68 -33.38
N GLN A 307 -13.21 -2.88 -34.25
CA GLN A 307 -14.65 -2.64 -34.25
C GLN A 307 -15.30 -3.39 -35.43
N GLU A 308 -16.30 -4.20 -35.10
CA GLU A 308 -17.19 -4.98 -36.00
C GLU A 308 -16.70 -6.39 -36.40
N VAL A 309 -17.37 -7.43 -35.87
CA VAL A 309 -18.30 -8.32 -36.59
C VAL A 309 -18.97 -9.26 -35.57
N SER A 310 -20.29 -9.43 -35.67
CA SER A 310 -21.07 -10.36 -34.85
C SER A 310 -21.29 -11.74 -35.52
N HIS A 311 -21.55 -12.72 -34.65
CA HIS A 311 -22.39 -13.91 -34.79
C HIS A 311 -21.84 -15.29 -35.21
N LYS A 312 -22.16 -16.22 -34.28
CA LYS A 312 -22.64 -17.62 -34.38
C LYS A 312 -21.63 -18.76 -34.37
N ASP A 313 -21.46 -19.34 -33.19
CA ASP A 313 -21.49 -20.79 -32.97
C ASP A 313 -22.24 -21.08 -31.64
N PRO A 314 -23.29 -21.92 -31.62
CA PRO A 314 -24.02 -22.29 -30.43
C PRO A 314 -23.51 -23.64 -29.91
N ASP A 315 -22.44 -23.63 -29.12
CA ASP A 315 -22.09 -24.66 -28.11
C ASP A 315 -20.73 -24.29 -27.48
N SER A 316 -20.74 -23.27 -26.61
CA SER A 316 -19.61 -22.96 -25.73
C SER A 316 -20.13 -22.47 -24.38
N ILE A 317 -19.72 -23.19 -23.35
CA ILE A 317 -20.17 -23.08 -21.95
C ILE A 317 -19.58 -21.83 -21.29
N GLN A 318 -20.45 -21.12 -20.55
CA GLN A 318 -20.41 -19.86 -19.78
C GLN A 318 -19.08 -19.17 -19.35
N PRO A 319 -19.05 -17.82 -19.23
CA PRO A 319 -17.88 -17.05 -18.79
C PRO A 319 -17.81 -16.91 -17.25
N ASP A 320 -16.60 -16.97 -16.69
CA ASP A 320 -16.34 -16.80 -15.25
C ASP A 320 -15.26 -15.71 -14.99
N ILE A 321 -15.74 -14.46 -14.96
CA ILE A 321 -15.78 -13.56 -13.78
C ILE A 321 -17.28 -13.26 -13.70
N SER A 322 -18.01 -13.84 -12.74
CA SER A 322 -19.42 -14.28 -12.88
C SER A 322 -20.54 -13.23 -13.09
N ASN A 323 -20.25 -12.07 -13.69
CA ASN A 323 -21.12 -11.33 -14.62
C ASN A 323 -20.39 -10.14 -15.29
N ALA A 324 -19.07 -10.20 -15.43
CA ALA A 324 -18.32 -9.15 -16.11
C ALA A 324 -18.51 -9.25 -17.62
N SER A 325 -18.85 -8.12 -18.26
CA SER A 325 -18.81 -8.03 -19.72
C SER A 325 -17.35 -8.06 -20.16
N LEU A 326 -16.91 -9.18 -20.75
CA LEU A 326 -15.63 -9.23 -21.44
C LEU A 326 -15.77 -8.49 -22.77
N SER A 327 -14.97 -7.45 -22.99
CA SER A 327 -14.63 -7.00 -24.34
C SER A 327 -13.56 -7.93 -24.93
N THR A 328 -13.93 -9.17 -25.26
CA THR A 328 -13.05 -10.09 -25.99
C THR A 328 -13.15 -9.82 -27.49
N HIS A 329 -12.14 -9.14 -28.03
CA HIS A 329 -11.97 -9.02 -29.47
C HIS A 329 -10.98 -10.09 -29.96
N HIS A 330 -11.50 -11.19 -30.50
CA HIS A 330 -10.69 -12.18 -31.21
C HIS A 330 -10.57 -11.77 -32.69
N ALA A 331 -9.37 -11.35 -33.10
CA ALA A 331 -9.05 -11.09 -34.51
C ALA A 331 -8.47 -12.37 -35.16
N LYS A 332 -8.95 -12.70 -36.36
CA LYS A 332 -8.32 -13.70 -37.23
C LYS A 332 -6.98 -13.16 -37.75
N HIS A 333 -5.99 -14.05 -37.80
CA HIS A 333 -4.67 -13.82 -38.39
C HIS A 333 -4.77 -13.37 -39.85
N ASP A 334 -4.28 -12.18 -40.14
CA ASP A 334 -3.73 -11.81 -41.45
C ASP A 334 -2.44 -11.01 -41.25
N LEU A 335 -1.41 -11.38 -42.02
CA LEU A 335 -0.04 -10.88 -41.95
C LEU A 335 0.05 -9.39 -42.34
N ALA A 336 -0.07 -8.50 -41.35
CA ALA A 336 0.49 -7.15 -41.42
C ALA A 336 1.66 -7.06 -40.44
N SER A 337 2.76 -6.42 -40.84
CA SER A 337 3.98 -6.28 -40.05
C SER A 337 3.70 -5.70 -38.66
N GLN A 338 3.70 -6.57 -37.65
CA GLN A 338 3.54 -6.21 -36.25
C GLN A 338 4.79 -5.45 -35.80
N GLU A 339 4.63 -4.19 -35.40
CA GLU A 339 5.69 -3.45 -34.74
C GLU A 339 5.71 -3.90 -33.26
N SER A 340 6.75 -4.64 -32.88
CA SER A 340 6.92 -5.11 -31.50
C SER A 340 7.59 -4.02 -30.67
N THR A 341 6.93 -3.55 -29.61
CA THR A 341 7.54 -2.64 -28.64
C THR A 341 8.30 -3.41 -27.57
N LYS A 342 9.40 -2.81 -27.11
CA LYS A 342 10.22 -3.38 -26.05
C LYS A 342 10.10 -2.52 -24.80
N HIS A 343 9.76 -3.17 -23.71
CA HIS A 343 9.78 -2.60 -22.37
C HIS A 343 10.84 -3.30 -21.53
N GLN A 344 11.25 -2.67 -20.43
CA GLN A 344 12.26 -3.23 -19.55
C GLN A 344 11.89 -2.98 -18.10
N PHE A 345 11.76 -4.06 -17.34
CA PHE A 345 11.65 -3.98 -15.88
C PHE A 345 13.05 -4.01 -15.28
N ILE A 346 13.35 -3.05 -14.41
CA ILE A 346 14.65 -2.89 -13.77
C ILE A 346 14.57 -3.50 -12.38
N THR A 347 15.32 -4.59 -12.16
CA THR A 347 15.36 -5.24 -10.84
C THR A 347 16.65 -4.90 -10.09
N LEU A 348 16.57 -5.08 -8.76
CA LEU A 348 17.66 -4.84 -7.83
C LEU A 348 18.10 -6.16 -7.21
N ARG A 349 19.38 -6.25 -6.85
CA ARG A 349 20.03 -7.43 -6.30
C ARG A 349 20.49 -7.21 -4.86
N GLN A 350 20.28 -8.21 -4.01
CA GLN A 350 20.81 -8.22 -2.65
C GLN A 350 22.34 -8.05 -2.67
N GLN A 351 22.92 -7.14 -1.86
CA GLN A 351 24.38 -6.96 -1.77
C GLN A 351 24.98 -7.38 -0.42
N LEU A 352 24.17 -7.69 0.59
CA LEU A 352 24.71 -8.21 1.86
C LEU A 352 25.46 -9.53 1.61
N LYS A 353 26.70 -9.64 2.08
CA LYS A 353 27.47 -10.88 2.01
C LYS A 353 26.73 -11.99 2.74
N LYS A 354 26.44 -13.06 2.01
CA LYS A 354 25.76 -14.24 2.54
C LYS A 354 26.80 -15.27 3.00
N ARG A 355 26.35 -16.23 3.81
CA ARG A 355 27.13 -17.45 4.07
C ARG A 355 27.29 -18.25 2.78
N ASP A 356 28.36 -19.05 2.71
CA ASP A 356 28.66 -19.88 1.54
C ASP A 356 27.46 -20.74 1.11
N GLY A 357 27.24 -20.82 -0.20
CA GLY A 357 26.13 -21.56 -0.81
C GLY A 357 24.78 -20.86 -0.78
N ILE A 358 24.65 -19.68 -0.15
CA ILE A 358 23.42 -18.88 -0.20
C ILE A 358 23.56 -17.78 -1.25
N PRO A 359 22.63 -17.70 -2.22
CA PRO A 359 22.69 -16.72 -3.30
C PRO A 359 22.31 -15.31 -2.86
N ASN A 360 22.76 -14.34 -3.63
CA ASN A 360 22.31 -12.96 -3.60
C ASN A 360 21.18 -12.79 -4.62
N LEU A 361 19.94 -12.75 -4.14
CA LEU A 361 18.74 -12.80 -5.00
C LEU A 361 18.47 -11.48 -5.72
N ALA A 362 17.98 -11.59 -6.96
CA ALA A 362 17.26 -10.56 -7.70
C ALA A 362 15.99 -11.18 -8.31
N LEU A 363 14.93 -10.40 -8.56
CA LEU A 363 13.70 -10.94 -9.18
C LEU A 363 13.96 -11.48 -10.59
N ALA A 364 14.89 -10.87 -11.34
CA ALA A 364 15.29 -11.32 -12.67
C ALA A 364 15.92 -12.72 -12.67
N ASP A 365 16.36 -13.25 -11.52
CA ASP A 365 16.89 -14.62 -11.44
C ASP A 365 15.82 -15.69 -11.74
N PHE A 366 14.52 -15.34 -11.62
CA PHE A 366 13.40 -16.26 -11.81
C PHE A 366 12.87 -16.31 -13.24
N ILE A 367 13.47 -15.55 -14.17
CA ILE A 367 13.14 -15.53 -15.60
C ILE A 367 14.35 -16.03 -16.41
N ALA A 368 14.10 -16.84 -17.44
CA ALA A 368 15.18 -17.43 -18.24
C ALA A 368 16.04 -16.34 -18.89
N PRO A 369 17.38 -16.41 -18.76
CA PRO A 369 18.27 -15.48 -19.44
C PRO A 369 18.14 -15.59 -20.95
N LYS A 370 18.20 -14.47 -21.66
CA LYS A 370 18.16 -14.45 -23.14
C LYS A 370 19.26 -15.32 -23.76
N ALA A 371 20.43 -15.37 -23.14
CA ALA A 371 21.55 -16.20 -23.55
C ALA A 371 21.30 -17.73 -23.45
N SER A 372 20.28 -18.15 -22.70
CA SER A 372 19.88 -19.58 -22.63
C SER A 372 19.21 -20.07 -23.92
N GLY A 373 18.75 -19.16 -24.79
CA GLY A 373 17.97 -19.48 -25.99
C GLY A 373 16.55 -19.97 -25.69
N LYS A 374 16.11 -19.98 -24.43
CA LYS A 374 14.76 -20.37 -24.01
C LYS A 374 13.87 -19.13 -23.90
N GLN A 375 12.70 -19.19 -24.52
CA GLN A 375 11.66 -18.17 -24.31
C GLN A 375 11.02 -18.37 -22.93
N ASP A 376 10.96 -17.30 -22.13
CA ASP A 376 10.21 -17.26 -20.88
C ASP A 376 9.13 -16.17 -20.91
N TYR A 377 8.40 -16.00 -19.82
CA TYR A 377 7.25 -15.11 -19.76
C TYR A 377 7.17 -14.42 -18.41
N ILE A 378 6.62 -13.21 -18.42
CA ILE A 378 6.28 -12.45 -17.23
C ILE A 378 4.88 -11.87 -17.40
N GLY A 379 4.19 -11.65 -16.28
CA GLY A 379 2.98 -10.86 -16.26
C GLY A 379 3.12 -9.59 -15.44
N CYS A 380 2.21 -8.66 -15.63
CA CYS A 380 1.97 -7.56 -14.69
C CYS A 380 0.48 -7.21 -14.65
N PHE A 381 0.05 -6.54 -13.59
CA PHE A 381 -1.35 -6.20 -13.37
C PHE A 381 -1.53 -4.89 -12.62
N CYS A 382 -2.72 -4.32 -12.76
CA CYS A 382 -3.27 -3.32 -11.86
C CYS A 382 -4.76 -3.62 -11.63
N VAL A 383 -5.20 -3.58 -10.38
CA VAL A 383 -6.60 -3.73 -9.99
C VAL A 383 -7.00 -2.59 -9.07
N SER A 384 -8.27 -2.23 -9.09
CA SER A 384 -8.85 -1.29 -8.13
C SER A 384 -10.28 -1.68 -7.80
N ALA A 385 -10.64 -1.62 -6.53
CA ALA A 385 -12.03 -1.68 -6.06
C ALA A 385 -12.47 -0.35 -5.43
N GLY A 386 -11.66 0.71 -5.61
CA GLY A 386 -11.82 1.97 -4.89
C GLY A 386 -12.65 3.04 -5.61
N PHE A 387 -13.17 2.76 -6.81
CA PHE A 387 -13.99 3.75 -7.52
C PHE A 387 -15.32 3.94 -6.79
N GLY A 388 -15.58 5.16 -6.32
CA GLY A 388 -16.75 5.51 -5.51
C GLY A 388 -16.44 5.64 -4.01
N THR A 389 -15.34 5.06 -3.52
CA THR A 389 -14.98 5.03 -2.09
C THR A 389 -14.83 6.42 -1.50
N GLU A 390 -14.07 7.31 -2.15
CA GLU A 390 -13.87 8.69 -1.67
C GLU A 390 -15.19 9.47 -1.61
N THR A 391 -16.07 9.27 -2.58
CA THR A 391 -17.38 9.94 -2.60
C THR A 391 -18.25 9.47 -1.46
N LEU A 392 -18.31 8.16 -1.21
CA LEU A 392 -19.11 7.57 -0.15
C LEU A 392 -18.54 7.89 1.24
N ALA A 393 -17.22 7.88 1.40
CA ALA A 393 -16.55 8.32 2.64
C ALA A 393 -16.88 9.78 2.98
N LYS A 394 -16.77 10.69 2.01
CA LYS A 394 -17.15 12.11 2.20
C LYS A 394 -18.62 12.29 2.54
N GLN A 395 -19.50 11.43 2.01
CA GLN A 395 -20.93 11.45 2.39
C GLN A 395 -21.11 11.08 3.86
N PHE A 396 -20.42 10.05 4.37
CA PHE A 396 -20.45 9.70 5.79
C PHE A 396 -19.87 10.82 6.67
N GLU A 397 -18.72 11.39 6.29
CA GLU A 397 -18.09 12.52 7.00
C GLU A 397 -19.02 13.75 7.07
N ALA A 398 -19.74 14.06 5.99
CA ALA A 398 -20.70 15.17 5.97
C ALA A 398 -21.90 14.97 6.93
N HIS A 399 -22.16 13.72 7.34
CA HIS A 399 -23.17 13.39 8.35
C HIS A 399 -22.55 13.10 9.72
N HIS A 400 -21.28 13.45 9.94
CA HIS A 400 -20.51 13.20 11.16
C HIS A 400 -20.42 11.70 11.52
N ASP A 401 -20.39 10.84 10.51
CA ASP A 401 -20.29 9.38 10.64
C ASP A 401 -18.87 8.92 10.30
N ASP A 402 -17.93 9.20 11.21
CA ASP A 402 -16.52 8.81 11.03
C ASP A 402 -16.36 7.29 10.97
N TYR A 403 -17.21 6.55 11.70
CA TYR A 403 -17.19 5.09 11.73
C TYR A 403 -17.43 4.49 10.35
N ASN A 404 -18.51 4.87 9.67
CA ASN A 404 -18.80 4.34 8.34
C ASN A 404 -17.88 4.92 7.25
N SER A 405 -17.34 6.14 7.43
CA SER A 405 -16.28 6.67 6.54
C SER A 405 -15.02 5.81 6.58
N ILE A 406 -14.57 5.43 7.78
CA ILE A 406 -13.41 4.54 7.94
C ILE A 406 -13.76 3.13 7.45
N MET A 407 -14.95 2.63 7.78
CA MET A 407 -15.43 1.30 7.37
C MET A 407 -15.42 1.13 5.86
N ILE A 408 -15.97 2.08 5.10
CA ILE A 408 -16.02 1.94 3.63
C ILE A 408 -14.63 1.97 3.00
N LYS A 409 -13.70 2.78 3.53
CA LYS A 409 -12.31 2.79 3.07
C LYS A 409 -11.64 1.44 3.35
N ALA A 410 -11.79 0.91 4.57
CA ALA A 410 -11.24 -0.39 4.95
C ALA A 410 -11.82 -1.56 4.13
N LEU A 411 -13.13 -1.55 3.85
CA LEU A 411 -13.79 -2.54 3.00
C LEU A 411 -13.33 -2.44 1.54
N ALA A 412 -13.15 -1.24 0.99
CA ALA A 412 -12.62 -1.05 -0.35
C ALA A 412 -11.20 -1.62 -0.48
N ASP A 413 -10.34 -1.40 0.52
CA ASP A 413 -9.00 -2.01 0.57
C ASP A 413 -9.08 -3.54 0.60
N ARG A 414 -9.99 -4.11 1.40
CA ARG A 414 -10.21 -5.57 1.43
C ARG A 414 -10.66 -6.11 0.07
N LEU A 415 -11.54 -5.40 -0.63
CA LEU A 415 -12.02 -5.77 -1.96
C LEU A 415 -10.91 -5.66 -3.02
N ALA A 416 -10.04 -4.65 -2.94
CA ALA A 416 -8.93 -4.50 -3.88
C ALA A 416 -7.90 -5.65 -3.73
N GLU A 417 -7.60 -6.05 -2.49
CA GLU A 417 -6.71 -7.19 -2.21
C GLU A 417 -7.36 -8.53 -2.62
N ALA A 418 -8.65 -8.70 -2.33
CA ALA A 418 -9.43 -9.86 -2.76
C ALA A 418 -9.45 -9.99 -4.30
N LEU A 419 -9.58 -8.86 -5.00
CA LEU A 419 -9.52 -8.81 -6.46
C LEU A 419 -8.13 -9.16 -6.99
N ALA A 420 -7.05 -8.72 -6.33
CA ALA A 420 -5.70 -9.11 -6.70
C ALA A 420 -5.47 -10.63 -6.53
N GLU A 421 -6.00 -11.22 -5.46
CA GLU A 421 -5.93 -12.68 -5.21
C GLU A 421 -6.74 -13.45 -6.25
N GLN A 422 -8.00 -13.07 -6.49
CA GLN A 422 -8.85 -13.70 -7.50
C GLN A 422 -8.21 -13.63 -8.89
N LEU A 423 -7.73 -12.45 -9.29
CA LEU A 423 -7.09 -12.26 -10.60
C LEU A 423 -5.83 -13.13 -10.72
N HIS A 424 -5.01 -13.17 -9.68
CA HIS A 424 -3.82 -14.01 -9.68
C HIS A 424 -4.20 -15.49 -9.82
N GLU A 425 -5.19 -15.99 -9.08
CA GLU A 425 -5.68 -17.37 -9.24
C GLU A 425 -6.11 -17.65 -10.70
N GLN A 426 -6.89 -16.76 -11.31
CA GLN A 426 -7.29 -16.92 -12.71
C GLN A 426 -6.09 -16.88 -13.67
N VAL A 427 -5.08 -16.07 -13.40
CA VAL A 427 -3.84 -16.06 -14.19
C VAL A 427 -3.14 -17.43 -14.06
N ARG A 428 -3.00 -17.98 -12.86
CA ARG A 428 -2.36 -19.29 -12.66
C ARG A 428 -3.11 -20.43 -13.36
N GLN A 429 -4.44 -20.46 -13.22
CA GLN A 429 -5.28 -21.56 -13.67
C GLN A 429 -5.66 -21.48 -15.15
N LYS A 430 -5.98 -20.27 -15.64
CA LYS A 430 -6.62 -20.06 -16.94
C LYS A 430 -5.74 -19.31 -17.94
N TYR A 431 -5.33 -18.08 -17.62
CA TYR A 431 -4.69 -17.20 -18.62
C TYR A 431 -3.23 -17.54 -18.88
N TRP A 432 -2.46 -17.81 -17.83
CA TRP A 432 -1.13 -18.40 -17.94
C TRP A 432 -1.23 -19.92 -18.01
N GLY A 433 -2.03 -20.53 -17.12
CA GLY A 433 -2.40 -21.94 -17.20
C GLY A 433 -1.33 -22.93 -16.73
N TYR A 434 -0.33 -22.48 -15.97
CA TYR A 434 0.70 -23.36 -15.42
C TYR A 434 0.24 -24.18 -14.19
N ALA A 435 -0.98 -23.93 -13.71
CA ALA A 435 -1.60 -24.61 -12.57
C ALA A 435 -3.11 -24.83 -12.79
N SER A 436 -3.52 -25.34 -13.95
CA SER A 436 -4.95 -25.49 -14.33
C SER A 436 -5.79 -26.38 -13.41
N GLU A 437 -5.15 -27.33 -12.71
CA GLU A 437 -5.83 -28.27 -11.80
C GLU A 437 -5.78 -27.80 -10.33
N GLU A 438 -5.29 -26.59 -10.06
CA GLU A 438 -5.20 -26.03 -8.71
C GLU A 438 -6.59 -25.86 -8.07
N LYS A 439 -6.72 -26.30 -6.82
CA LYS A 439 -7.94 -26.14 -6.00
C LYS A 439 -7.50 -25.83 -4.58
N LEU A 440 -7.41 -24.54 -4.26
CA LEU A 440 -6.97 -24.06 -2.95
C LEU A 440 -8.15 -23.47 -2.18
N SER A 441 -8.16 -23.67 -0.86
CA SER A 441 -9.02 -22.91 0.03
C SER A 441 -8.54 -21.46 0.15
N ASN A 442 -9.38 -20.56 0.66
CA ASN A 442 -8.96 -19.18 0.90
C ASN A 442 -7.80 -19.10 1.91
N GLU A 443 -7.76 -19.99 2.91
CA GLU A 443 -6.64 -20.09 3.85
C GLU A 443 -5.34 -20.51 3.17
N GLU A 444 -5.40 -21.40 2.19
CA GLU A 444 -4.25 -21.81 1.40
C GLU A 444 -3.79 -20.72 0.43
N LEU A 445 -4.70 -19.92 -0.11
CA LEU A 445 -4.38 -18.72 -0.89
C LEU A 445 -3.66 -17.67 -0.02
N ILE A 446 -4.18 -17.38 1.17
CA ILE A 446 -3.57 -16.46 2.15
C ILE A 446 -2.18 -16.96 2.60
N ALA A 447 -2.02 -18.28 2.75
CA ALA A 447 -0.74 -18.90 3.08
C ALA A 447 0.24 -18.97 1.89
N GLU A 448 -0.16 -18.49 0.71
CA GLU A 448 0.61 -18.51 -0.52
C GLU A 448 1.05 -19.92 -0.95
N SER A 449 0.20 -20.93 -0.73
CA SER A 449 0.48 -22.35 -1.03
C SER A 449 0.52 -22.69 -2.53
N TYR A 450 0.33 -21.70 -3.41
CA TYR A 450 0.35 -21.85 -4.86
C TYR A 450 1.75 -21.73 -5.46
N LYS A 451 1.88 -22.12 -6.73
CA LYS A 451 3.10 -21.92 -7.53
C LYS A 451 3.18 -20.49 -8.08
N GLY A 452 4.36 -19.88 -7.97
CA GLY A 452 4.63 -18.54 -8.48
C GLY A 452 4.35 -17.43 -7.46
N ILE A 453 4.66 -16.19 -7.82
CA ILE A 453 4.54 -15.02 -6.95
C ILE A 453 4.00 -13.80 -7.70
N ARG A 454 3.47 -12.82 -6.95
CA ARG A 454 2.95 -11.57 -7.49
C ARG A 454 3.55 -10.30 -6.83
N PRO A 455 4.88 -10.11 -6.87
CA PRO A 455 5.54 -8.98 -6.19
C PRO A 455 5.07 -7.63 -6.70
N ALA A 456 4.94 -6.68 -5.78
CA ALA A 456 4.41 -5.34 -6.03
C ALA A 456 5.49 -4.25 -5.79
N PRO A 457 5.72 -3.32 -6.74
CA PRO A 457 6.66 -2.22 -6.56
C PRO A 457 6.43 -1.39 -5.28
N GLY A 458 7.44 -1.36 -4.41
CA GLY A 458 7.38 -0.78 -3.06
C GLY A 458 7.54 -1.81 -1.93
N TYR A 459 7.28 -3.09 -2.21
CA TYR A 459 7.50 -4.16 -1.25
C TYR A 459 8.99 -4.52 -1.15
N PRO A 460 9.42 -5.18 -0.04
CA PRO A 460 10.83 -5.46 0.20
C PRO A 460 11.57 -6.22 -0.91
N ALA A 461 10.89 -7.01 -1.73
CA ALA A 461 11.49 -7.76 -2.85
C ALA A 461 11.77 -6.89 -4.09
N CYS A 462 11.01 -5.80 -4.25
CA CYS A 462 11.12 -4.83 -5.33
C CYS A 462 10.75 -3.44 -4.80
N PRO A 463 11.59 -2.83 -3.96
CA PRO A 463 11.25 -1.61 -3.23
C PRO A 463 11.17 -0.37 -4.13
N ASP A 464 11.67 -0.46 -5.35
CA ASP A 464 11.66 0.64 -6.30
C ASP A 464 10.24 0.93 -6.82
N HIS A 465 9.67 2.04 -6.35
CA HIS A 465 8.35 2.48 -6.78
C HIS A 465 8.32 2.97 -8.23
N LEU A 466 9.45 3.36 -8.85
CA LEU A 466 9.48 3.85 -10.24
C LEU A 466 9.02 2.80 -11.24
N GLU A 467 9.13 1.52 -10.92
CA GLU A 467 8.62 0.45 -11.77
C GLU A 467 7.11 0.49 -12.00
N LYS A 468 6.33 1.16 -11.13
CA LYS A 468 4.91 1.38 -11.43
C LYS A 468 4.74 2.16 -12.73
N LYS A 469 5.65 3.06 -13.10
CA LYS A 469 5.60 3.76 -14.40
C LYS A 469 5.71 2.78 -15.56
N THR A 470 6.63 1.81 -15.48
CA THR A 470 6.77 0.76 -16.50
C THR A 470 5.49 -0.08 -16.62
N ILE A 471 4.84 -0.44 -15.51
CA ILE A 471 3.53 -1.13 -15.53
C ILE A 471 2.46 -0.24 -16.17
N TRP A 472 2.42 1.05 -15.82
CA TRP A 472 1.45 2.01 -16.36
C TRP A 472 1.60 2.21 -17.86
N GLU A 473 2.82 2.32 -18.34
CA GLU A 473 3.15 2.46 -19.76
C GLU A 473 2.84 1.17 -20.53
N LEU A 474 3.24 0.01 -20.01
CA LEU A 474 3.05 -1.28 -20.68
C LEU A 474 1.57 -1.67 -20.79
N LEU A 475 0.77 -1.43 -19.75
CA LEU A 475 -0.65 -1.80 -19.72
C LEU A 475 -1.58 -0.64 -20.13
N ASP A 476 -1.06 0.58 -20.30
CA ASP A 476 -1.84 1.80 -20.51
C ASP A 476 -2.95 1.94 -19.43
N VAL A 477 -2.55 1.80 -18.16
CA VAL A 477 -3.45 1.61 -17.00
C VAL A 477 -4.41 2.78 -16.82
N GLU A 478 -3.92 4.02 -16.91
CA GLU A 478 -4.74 5.21 -16.70
C GLU A 478 -5.83 5.33 -17.77
N LYS A 479 -5.51 5.03 -19.04
CA LYS A 479 -6.48 5.09 -20.13
C LYS A 479 -7.49 3.95 -20.03
N ASN A 480 -7.05 2.73 -19.75
CA ASN A 480 -7.90 1.54 -19.81
C ASN A 480 -8.80 1.39 -18.57
N ILE A 481 -8.27 1.61 -17.36
CA ILE A 481 -9.04 1.40 -16.12
C ILE A 481 -9.15 2.64 -15.25
N GLY A 482 -8.48 3.75 -15.57
CA GLY A 482 -8.65 5.02 -14.86
C GLY A 482 -7.87 5.14 -13.54
N VAL A 483 -7.05 4.15 -13.20
CA VAL A 483 -6.19 4.22 -12.01
C VAL A 483 -4.97 5.11 -12.31
N LYS A 484 -4.73 6.10 -11.47
CA LYS A 484 -3.71 7.13 -11.66
C LYS A 484 -2.54 6.94 -10.71
N LEU A 485 -1.38 7.47 -11.09
CA LEU A 485 -0.23 7.61 -10.19
C LEU A 485 -0.09 9.06 -9.74
N THR A 486 0.16 9.24 -8.44
CA THR A 486 0.59 10.54 -7.89
C THR A 486 2.05 10.80 -8.24
N GLU A 487 2.55 12.00 -7.92
CA GLU A 487 3.97 12.34 -8.06
C GLU A 487 4.90 11.44 -7.22
N SER A 488 4.42 10.92 -6.08
CA SER A 488 5.12 9.96 -5.23
C SER A 488 4.82 8.50 -5.62
N LEU A 489 4.10 8.29 -6.72
CA LEU A 489 3.72 6.97 -7.25
C LEU A 489 2.82 6.16 -6.31
N ALA A 490 2.05 6.85 -5.46
CA ALA A 490 0.86 6.26 -4.85
C ALA A 490 -0.21 6.07 -5.94
N MET A 491 -1.07 5.07 -5.78
CA MET A 491 -2.15 4.80 -6.74
C MET A 491 -3.43 5.48 -6.28
N TRP A 492 -4.18 6.07 -7.21
CA TRP A 492 -5.53 6.55 -6.97
C TRP A 492 -6.52 5.85 -7.92
N PRO A 493 -7.64 5.27 -7.42
CA PRO A 493 -8.09 5.24 -6.02
C PRO A 493 -7.12 4.53 -5.07
N ALA A 494 -7.15 4.88 -3.78
CA ALA A 494 -6.23 4.33 -2.76
C ALA A 494 -6.34 2.80 -2.65
N ALA A 495 -7.58 2.28 -2.71
CA ALA A 495 -7.87 0.85 -2.76
C ALA A 495 -7.53 0.25 -4.16
N SER A 496 -6.24 0.19 -4.45
CA SER A 496 -5.67 -0.37 -5.69
C SER A 496 -4.42 -1.18 -5.42
N VAL A 497 -4.17 -2.20 -6.24
CA VAL A 497 -2.98 -3.06 -6.15
C VAL A 497 -2.39 -3.19 -7.55
N SER A 498 -1.06 -3.09 -7.67
CA SER A 498 -0.36 -3.38 -8.92
C SER A 498 0.93 -4.14 -8.65
N GLY A 499 1.32 -4.97 -9.61
CA GLY A 499 2.50 -5.82 -9.45
C GLY A 499 2.78 -6.68 -10.67
N TYR A 500 3.64 -7.66 -10.46
CA TYR A 500 4.10 -8.60 -11.47
C TYR A 500 3.42 -9.96 -11.30
N TYR A 501 3.65 -10.86 -12.24
CA TYR A 501 3.43 -12.29 -12.10
C TYR A 501 4.69 -13.05 -12.55
N PHE A 502 5.18 -13.93 -11.68
CA PHE A 502 6.27 -14.87 -11.99
C PHE A 502 5.75 -16.30 -11.85
N GLY A 503 5.69 -17.03 -12.96
CA GLY A 503 5.22 -18.43 -12.98
C GLY A 503 6.25 -19.49 -12.58
N ASN A 504 7.49 -19.09 -12.32
CA ASN A 504 8.55 -20.03 -11.96
C ASN A 504 8.34 -20.58 -10.53
N LYS A 505 8.46 -21.90 -10.35
CA LYS A 505 8.27 -22.57 -9.04
C LYS A 505 9.32 -22.19 -7.99
N GLU A 506 10.48 -21.72 -8.41
CA GLU A 506 11.54 -21.29 -7.49
C GLU A 506 11.43 -19.81 -7.10
N ALA A 507 10.49 -19.07 -7.73
CA ALA A 507 10.22 -17.68 -7.41
C ALA A 507 9.67 -17.57 -5.99
N LYS A 508 10.18 -16.60 -5.24
CA LYS A 508 9.84 -16.35 -3.84
C LYS A 508 10.05 -14.90 -3.45
N TYR A 509 9.31 -14.44 -2.45
CA TYR A 509 9.57 -13.15 -1.83
C TYR A 509 10.86 -13.18 -1.01
N PHE A 510 11.59 -12.06 -1.03
CA PHE A 510 12.79 -11.85 -0.23
C PHE A 510 12.92 -10.37 0.14
N GLY A 511 13.62 -10.07 1.23
CA GLY A 511 13.99 -8.68 1.52
C GLY A 511 15.27 -8.31 0.78
N LEU A 512 15.23 -7.27 -0.07
CA LEU A 512 16.39 -6.77 -0.81
C LEU A 512 17.53 -6.35 0.13
N GLY A 513 17.19 -5.73 1.26
CA GLY A 513 18.15 -5.21 2.22
C GLY A 513 18.77 -3.90 1.77
N LYS A 514 20.05 -3.70 2.12
CA LYS A 514 20.80 -2.49 1.77
C LYS A 514 21.66 -2.68 0.52
N LEU A 515 21.81 -1.61 -0.25
CA LEU A 515 22.53 -1.49 -1.50
C LEU A 515 23.71 -0.53 -1.33
N THR A 516 24.82 -0.82 -1.98
CA THR A 516 26.00 0.04 -2.01
C THR A 516 25.95 1.00 -3.20
N GLU A 517 26.85 1.98 -3.18
CA GLU A 517 26.94 3.07 -4.18
C GLU A 517 27.15 2.57 -5.62
N ASP A 518 27.82 1.44 -5.82
CA ASP A 518 28.05 0.88 -7.15
C ASP A 518 26.73 0.42 -7.81
N GLN A 519 25.83 -0.22 -7.07
CA GLN A 519 24.52 -0.62 -7.59
C GLN A 519 23.60 0.58 -7.77
N LEU A 520 23.69 1.60 -6.92
CA LEU A 520 22.95 2.85 -7.12
C LEU A 520 23.30 3.49 -8.48
N LYS A 521 24.59 3.56 -8.81
CA LYS A 521 25.09 4.12 -10.08
C LYS A 521 24.69 3.28 -11.29
N ASP A 522 24.84 1.97 -11.20
CA ASP A 522 24.42 1.03 -12.24
C ASP A 522 22.90 1.12 -12.48
N TYR A 523 22.10 1.20 -11.42
CA TYR A 523 20.66 1.41 -11.49
C TYR A 523 20.31 2.75 -12.14
N ALA A 524 20.92 3.86 -11.71
CA ALA A 524 20.66 5.19 -12.27
C ALA A 524 20.91 5.22 -13.78
N ASN A 525 22.00 4.58 -14.22
CA ASN A 525 22.34 4.43 -15.64
C ASN A 525 21.31 3.59 -16.40
N ARG A 526 20.97 2.39 -15.90
CA ARG A 526 19.95 1.51 -16.53
C ARG A 526 18.58 2.19 -16.64
N ARG A 527 18.21 2.98 -15.63
CA ARG A 527 16.94 3.70 -15.54
C ARG A 527 16.93 5.00 -16.36
N GLY A 528 18.09 5.53 -16.72
CA GLY A 528 18.20 6.80 -17.44
C GLY A 528 17.86 8.03 -16.58
N ILE A 529 18.16 7.99 -15.28
CA ILE A 529 17.94 9.10 -14.34
C ILE A 529 19.24 9.55 -13.69
N SER A 530 19.22 10.72 -13.03
CA SER A 530 20.38 11.20 -12.30
C SER A 530 20.67 10.34 -11.05
N GLU A 531 21.92 10.29 -10.61
CA GLU A 531 22.29 9.62 -9.35
C GLU A 531 21.55 10.21 -8.14
N ASN A 532 21.25 11.51 -8.18
CA ASN A 532 20.48 12.18 -7.13
C ASN A 532 19.04 11.70 -7.08
N ASP A 533 18.39 11.55 -8.25
CA ASP A 533 17.03 11.02 -8.32
C ASP A 533 17.00 9.55 -7.88
N ALA A 534 17.95 8.75 -8.34
CA ALA A 534 18.09 7.36 -7.91
C ALA A 534 18.27 7.26 -6.39
N ARG A 535 19.09 8.15 -5.80
CA ARG A 535 19.31 8.20 -4.35
C ARG A 535 18.05 8.55 -3.59
N LYS A 536 17.24 9.47 -4.10
CA LYS A 536 15.93 9.82 -3.53
C LYS A 536 15.03 8.59 -3.48
N TRP A 537 14.79 7.92 -4.61
CA TRP A 537 13.87 6.78 -4.68
C TRP A 537 14.35 5.55 -3.91
N LEU A 538 15.66 5.32 -3.82
CA LEU A 538 16.25 4.17 -3.12
C LEU A 538 16.78 4.51 -1.72
N SER A 539 16.54 5.72 -1.21
CA SER A 539 17.01 6.21 0.10
C SER A 539 16.80 5.19 1.25
N PRO A 540 15.63 4.53 1.39
CA PRO A 540 15.40 3.52 2.42
C PRO A 540 16.31 2.29 2.29
N ASN A 541 16.79 2.01 1.09
CA ASN A 541 17.57 0.82 0.74
C ASN A 541 19.07 1.10 0.59
N LEU A 542 19.57 2.31 0.76
CA LEU A 542 21.00 2.57 0.67
C LEU A 542 21.73 2.30 1.98
N THR A 543 22.97 1.81 1.88
CA THR A 543 23.90 1.79 3.01
C THR A 543 24.13 3.22 3.51
N GLU A 544 24.32 3.37 4.81
CA GLU A 544 24.76 4.64 5.36
C GLU A 544 26.20 4.88 4.89
N VAL A 545 26.46 6.06 4.34
CA VAL A 545 27.77 6.51 3.88
C VAL A 545 28.61 6.95 5.07
#